data_AF-A0A843SL26-F1
#
_entry.id   AF-A0A843SL26-F1
#
_cell.length_a   1.000
_cell.length_b   1.000
_cell.length_c   1.000
_cell.angle_alpha   90.00
_cell.angle_beta   90.00
_cell.angle_gamma   90.00
#
_symmetry.space_group_name_H-M   'P 1'
#
loop_
_entity.id
_entity.type
_entity.pdbx_description
1 polymer ?
#
loop_
_entity_poly.entity_id
_entity_poly.type
_entity_poly.pdbx_seq_one_letter_code
_entity_poly.pdbx_strand_id
1 'polypeptide(L)'
;MARGFESKDVEFQQAEAEREKAVGPELTADQRRLAERRRTTELSLARAKGDLDAAKRPAHRRMLQQAVAVLEAELAAAPER
;
A
#
# COMPACT_ATOMS: atom_id res chain seq x y z
N MET A 1 10.26 -47.53 -0.26
CA MET A 1 9.88 -46.89 1.01
C MET A 1 11.04 -46.04 1.53
N ALA A 2 11.29 -44.88 0.89
CA ALA A 2 12.06 -43.81 1.50
C ALA A 2 11.04 -42.94 2.25
N ARG A 3 11.12 -43.00 3.57
CA ARG A 3 10.16 -42.40 4.50
C ARG A 3 10.34 -40.89 4.52
N GLY A 4 9.22 -40.16 4.47
CA GLY A 4 9.18 -38.71 4.50
C GLY A 4 9.85 -38.13 5.75
N PHE A 5 10.75 -37.18 5.51
CA PHE A 5 11.36 -36.33 6.54
C PHE A 5 11.70 -34.95 5.94
N GLU A 6 10.74 -34.32 5.25
CA GLU A 6 10.88 -32.93 4.78
C GLU A 6 9.54 -32.19 4.88
N SER A 7 8.79 -32.39 5.97
CA SER A 7 7.50 -31.72 6.13
C SER A 7 7.27 -31.15 7.53
N LYS A 8 8.30 -31.09 8.39
CA LYS A 8 8.14 -30.61 9.76
C LYS A 8 8.68 -29.20 10.04
N ASP A 9 9.35 -28.58 9.07
CA ASP A 9 9.95 -27.25 9.29
C ASP A 9 9.04 -26.09 8.89
N VAL A 10 7.93 -26.35 8.18
CA VAL A 10 7.00 -25.29 7.73
C VAL A 10 5.95 -24.94 8.78
N GLU A 11 5.54 -25.89 9.64
CA GLU A 11 4.56 -25.63 10.71
C GLU A 11 5.12 -24.80 11.86
N PHE A 12 6.43 -24.88 12.13
CA PHE A 12 7.03 -24.14 13.24
C PHE A 12 7.12 -22.63 12.97
N GLN A 13 7.21 -22.22 11.70
CA GLN A 13 7.25 -20.80 11.36
C GLN A 13 5.90 -20.09 11.51
N GLN A 14 4.78 -20.83 11.48
CA GLN A 14 3.47 -20.24 11.71
C GLN A 14 3.22 -19.98 13.21
N ALA A 15 3.71 -20.86 14.09
CA ALA A 15 3.53 -20.73 15.53
C ALA A 15 4.34 -19.58 16.16
N GLU A 16 5.52 -19.27 15.64
CA GLU A 16 6.32 -18.12 16.09
C GLU A 16 5.80 -16.78 15.53
N ALA A 17 5.20 -16.78 14.34
CA ALA A 17 4.57 -15.59 13.74
C ALA A 17 3.31 -15.10 14.48
N GLU A 18 2.69 -15.97 15.30
CA GLU A 18 1.61 -15.58 16.21
C GLU A 18 2.12 -14.99 17.54
N ARG A 19 3.30 -15.40 18.01
CA ARG A 19 3.83 -14.97 19.33
C ARG A 19 4.50 -13.59 19.33
N GLU A 20 5.00 -13.12 18.19
CA GLU A 20 5.72 -11.83 18.13
C GLU A 20 4.83 -10.59 17.86
N LYS A 21 3.51 -10.76 17.71
CA LYS A 21 2.60 -9.64 17.36
C LYS A 21 2.07 -8.85 18.55
N ALA A 22 2.91 -8.55 19.54
CA ALA A 22 2.54 -7.65 20.63
C ALA A 22 3.42 -6.39 20.63
N VAL A 23 3.33 -5.58 19.57
CA VAL A 23 3.88 -4.21 19.56
C VAL A 23 2.90 -3.27 18.84
N GLY A 24 1.89 -2.79 19.57
CA GLY A 24 0.93 -1.77 19.14
C GLY A 24 -0.51 -2.29 18.95
N PRO A 25 -1.54 -1.42 19.05
CA PRO A 25 -2.92 -1.83 18.80
C PRO A 25 -3.01 -2.42 17.39
N GLU A 26 -3.53 -3.64 17.30
CA GLU A 26 -3.76 -4.30 16.02
C GLU A 26 -4.68 -3.40 15.19
N LEU A 27 -4.16 -2.83 14.10
CA LEU A 27 -5.00 -2.12 13.15
C LEU A 27 -6.09 -3.11 12.71
N THR A 28 -7.34 -2.74 12.94
CA THR A 28 -8.49 -3.55 12.50
C THR A 28 -8.38 -3.76 10.98
N ALA A 29 -9.01 -4.82 10.46
CA ALA A 29 -8.97 -5.10 9.02
C ALA A 29 -9.38 -3.87 8.18
N ASP A 30 -10.32 -3.07 8.68
CA ASP A 30 -10.76 -1.82 8.03
C ASP A 30 -9.69 -0.73 8.09
N GLN A 31 -9.01 -0.55 9.22
CA GLN A 31 -7.90 0.40 9.36
C GLN A 31 -6.73 0.04 8.44
N ARG A 32 -6.44 -1.26 8.27
CA ARG A 32 -5.41 -1.73 7.32
C ARG A 32 -5.80 -1.40 5.88
N ARG A 33 -7.04 -1.68 5.48
CA ARG A 33 -7.54 -1.36 4.14
C ARG A 33 -7.50 0.14 3.85
N LEU A 34 -7.86 0.98 4.82
CA LEU A 34 -7.77 2.43 4.68
C LEU A 34 -6.32 2.89 4.53
N ALA A 35 -5.40 2.35 5.32
CA ALA A 35 -3.97 2.65 5.21
C ALA A 35 -3.36 2.21 3.88
N GLU A 36 -3.69 1.00 3.41
CA GLU A 36 -3.26 0.48 2.10
C GLU A 36 -3.80 1.32 0.94
N ARG A 37 -5.08 1.73 1.02
CA ARG A 37 -5.69 2.59 0.01
C ARG A 37 -5.01 3.96 -0.03
N ARG A 38 -4.81 4.60 1.13
CA ARG A 38 -4.06 5.86 1.23
C ARG A 38 -2.66 5.72 0.63
N ARG A 39 -1.91 4.68 1.00
CA ARG A 39 -0.56 4.42 0.47
C ARG A 39 -0.56 4.26 -1.05
N THR A 40 -1.56 3.59 -1.60
CA THR A 40 -1.71 3.41 -3.05
C THR A 40 -1.98 4.74 -3.76
N THR A 41 -2.83 5.59 -3.17
CA THR A 41 -3.11 6.93 -3.69
C THR A 41 -1.87 7.83 -3.60
N GLU A 42 -1.10 7.77 -2.51
CA GLU A 42 0.17 8.51 -2.35
C GLU A 42 1.21 8.13 -3.42
N LEU A 43 1.38 6.83 -3.68
CA LEU A 43 2.28 6.34 -4.73
C LEU A 43 1.84 6.80 -6.12
N SER A 44 0.52 6.77 -6.39
CA SER A 44 -0.05 7.24 -7.65
C SER A 44 0.15 8.74 -7.83
N LEU A 45 0.00 9.52 -6.76
CA LEU A 45 0.24 10.96 -6.75
C LEU A 45 1.70 11.29 -7.06
N ALA A 46 2.64 10.60 -6.39
CA ALA A 46 4.06 10.79 -6.62
C ALA A 46 4.44 10.51 -8.08
N ARG A 47 3.90 9.43 -8.66
CA ARG A 47 4.08 9.11 -10.08
C ARG A 47 3.50 10.19 -10.99
N ALA A 48 2.26 10.60 -10.79
CA ALA A 48 1.60 11.61 -11.62
C ALA A 48 2.34 12.97 -11.60
N LYS A 49 2.90 13.36 -10.44
CA LYS A 49 3.76 14.54 -10.31
C LYS A 49 5.06 14.40 -11.11
N GLY A 50 5.75 13.26 -10.99
CA GLY A 50 6.95 12.99 -11.79
C GLY A 50 6.67 12.99 -13.31
N ASP A 51 5.55 12.40 -13.72
CA ASP A 51 5.11 12.41 -15.12
C ASP A 51 4.80 13.84 -15.59
N LEU A 52 4.21 14.69 -14.72
CA LEU A 52 3.88 16.09 -15.03
C LEU A 52 5.14 16.94 -15.23
N ASP A 53 6.17 16.70 -14.42
CA ASP A 53 7.46 17.38 -14.53
C ASP A 53 8.15 17.01 -15.85
N ALA A 54 8.08 15.74 -16.26
CA ALA A 54 8.64 15.27 -17.53
C ALA A 54 7.79 15.63 -18.77
N ALA A 55 6.50 15.93 -18.59
CA ALA A 55 5.54 16.09 -19.68
C ALA A 55 5.82 17.36 -20.51
N LYS A 56 6.05 17.16 -21.82
CA LYS A 56 6.32 18.24 -22.80
C LYS A 56 5.08 18.71 -23.56
N ARG A 57 4.06 17.84 -23.71
CA ARG A 57 2.86 18.13 -24.51
C ARG A 57 1.82 18.85 -23.65
N PRO A 58 1.28 20.02 -24.07
CA PRO A 58 0.32 20.78 -23.28
C PRO A 58 -0.94 20.00 -22.89
N ALA A 59 -1.49 19.19 -23.80
CA ALA A 59 -2.66 18.36 -23.54
C ALA A 59 -2.38 17.29 -22.45
N HIS A 60 -1.22 16.64 -22.52
CA HIS A 60 -0.82 15.63 -21.55
C HIS A 60 -0.54 16.24 -20.16
N ARG A 61 0.10 17.42 -20.12
CA ARG A 61 0.28 18.18 -18.88
C ARG A 61 -1.06 18.51 -18.21
N ARG A 62 -2.05 18.98 -18.99
CA ARG A 62 -3.39 19.28 -18.46
C ARG A 62 -4.06 18.03 -17.88
N MET A 63 -3.97 16.90 -18.58
CA MET A 63 -4.49 15.62 -18.09
C MET A 63 -3.82 15.22 -16.76
N LEU A 64 -2.50 15.32 -16.66
CA LEU A 64 -1.76 15.00 -15.44
C LEU A 64 -2.06 15.97 -14.29
N GLN A 65 -2.24 17.26 -14.58
CA GLN A 65 -2.68 18.24 -13.58
C GLN A 65 -4.06 17.88 -12.99
N GLN A 66 -5.01 17.47 -13.84
CA GLN A 66 -6.32 17.01 -13.39
C GLN A 66 -6.20 15.74 -12.54
N ALA A 67 -5.37 14.78 -12.96
CA ALA A 67 -5.14 13.55 -12.20
C ALA A 67 -4.52 13.84 -10.82
N VAL A 68 -3.52 14.72 -10.75
CA VAL A 68 -2.91 15.17 -9.50
C VAL A 68 -3.96 15.79 -8.58
N ALA A 69 -4.80 16.70 -9.09
CA ALA A 69 -5.84 17.34 -8.29
C ALA A 69 -6.85 16.35 -7.70
N VAL A 70 -7.26 15.34 -8.49
CA VAL A 70 -8.15 14.27 -8.01
C VAL A 70 -7.49 13.44 -6.91
N LEU A 71 -6.25 13.02 -7.11
CA LEU A 71 -5.50 12.21 -6.13
C LEU A 71 -5.25 12.98 -4.82
N GLU A 72 -4.98 14.28 -4.90
CA GLU A 72 -4.86 15.14 -3.72
C GLU A 72 -6.18 15.29 -2.97
N ALA A 73 -7.30 15.42 -3.69
CA ALA A 73 -8.63 15.46 -3.08
C ALA A 73 -8.99 14.13 -2.40
N GLU A 74 -8.64 12.98 -3.00
CA GLU A 74 -8.83 11.66 -2.39
C GLU A 74 -8.03 11.52 -1.10
N LEU A 75 -6.79 12.03 -1.06
CA LEU A 75 -5.97 12.01 0.15
C LEU A 75 -6.48 12.95 1.23
N ALA A 76 -6.99 14.12 0.86
CA ALA A 76 -7.60 15.06 1.81
C ALA A 76 -8.91 14.52 2.40
N ALA A 77 -9.66 13.73 1.63
CA ALA A 77 -10.88 13.07 2.09
C ALA A 77 -10.61 11.79 2.91
N ALA A 78 -9.39 11.24 2.83
CA ALA A 78 -9.00 10.10 3.66
C ALA A 78 -8.77 10.58 5.10
N PRO A 79 -9.40 9.96 6.11
CA PRO A 79 -9.24 10.40 7.49
C PRO A 79 -7.78 10.28 7.94
N GLU A 80 -7.24 11.37 8.49
CA GLU A 80 -6.03 11.30 9.31
C GLU A 80 -6.43 10.76 10.67
N ARG A 81 -5.69 9.72 11.10
CA ARG A 81 -5.86 8.91 12.32
C ARG A 81 -6.66 9.53 13.45
#